data_AF-A0A7X7RXL8-F1
#
_entry.id   AF-A0A7X7RXL8-F1
#
_cell.length_a   1.000
_cell.length_b   1.000
_cell.length_c   1.000
_cell.angle_alpha   90.00
_cell.angle_beta   90.00
_cell.angle_gamma   90.00
#
_symmetry.space_group_name_H-M   'P 1'
#
loop_
_entity.id
_entity.type
_entity.pdbx_description
1 polymer ?
#
loop_
_entity_poly.entity_id
_entity_poly.type
_entity_poly.pdbx_seq_one_letter_code
_entity_poly.pdbx_strand_id
1 'polypeptide(L)'
;MARNVSDQHGRAFEYAITLVLSKRDGATLTQRAQDDQAGDKARFDQLPQNFSTHFMSGARCVANHIHVLLPSGTQTNSMEIDRLPDVAGTARSERNVSDISLKFPNHVHLNLSIKNNHLALKHQRPSSLMQQLGHPKGSPEDNAYRKNFETFMAFFIGKLSVFPLKQSTSEI
;
A
#
# COMPACT_ATOMS: atom_id res chain seq x y z
N MET A 1 -23.64 9.49 2.17
CA MET A 1 -23.28 8.72 0.96
C MET A 1 -22.71 7.39 1.41
N ALA A 2 -23.20 6.26 0.87
CA ALA A 2 -22.65 4.94 1.19
C ALA A 2 -21.22 4.85 0.62
N ARG A 3 -20.20 4.66 1.47
CA ARG A 3 -18.83 4.37 1.00
C ARG A 3 -18.82 3.01 0.32
N ASN A 4 -18.14 2.91 -0.82
CA ASN A 4 -18.02 1.63 -1.52
C ASN A 4 -17.23 0.62 -0.64
N VAL A 5 -17.43 -0.68 -0.87
CA VAL A 5 -16.81 -1.75 -0.07
C VAL A 5 -15.28 -1.71 -0.10
N SER A 6 -14.68 -1.29 -1.22
CA SER A 6 -13.21 -1.16 -1.36
C SER A 6 -12.65 -0.12 -0.41
N ASP A 7 -13.31 1.04 -0.27
CA ASP A 7 -12.86 2.11 0.63
C ASP A 7 -12.94 1.64 2.09
N GLN A 8 -13.97 0.85 2.43
CA GLN A 8 -14.13 0.29 3.76
C GLN A 8 -13.02 -0.73 4.07
N HIS A 9 -12.69 -1.61 3.12
CA HIS A 9 -11.59 -2.57 3.27
C HIS A 9 -10.20 -1.89 3.29
N GLY A 10 -10.02 -0.79 2.56
CA GLY A 10 -8.82 0.04 2.61
C GLY A 10 -8.61 0.61 4.01
N ARG A 11 -9.61 1.35 4.51
CA ARG A 11 -9.55 1.94 5.86
C ARG A 11 -9.44 0.90 6.98
N ALA A 12 -10.10 -0.25 6.83
CA ALA A 12 -9.96 -1.34 7.79
C ALA A 12 -8.52 -1.89 7.83
N PHE A 13 -7.87 -1.99 6.67
CA PHE A 13 -6.50 -2.46 6.62
C PHE A 13 -5.50 -1.41 7.14
N GLU A 14 -5.70 -0.14 6.82
CA GLU A 14 -4.95 0.96 7.44
C GLU A 14 -5.08 0.95 8.96
N TYR A 15 -6.31 0.80 9.48
CA TYR A 15 -6.57 0.69 10.91
C TYR A 15 -5.79 -0.46 11.55
N ALA A 16 -5.80 -1.64 10.91
CA ALA A 16 -5.08 -2.80 11.39
C ALA A 16 -3.56 -2.58 11.42
N ILE A 17 -3.00 -1.95 10.38
CA ILE A 17 -1.57 -1.61 10.31
C ILE A 17 -1.20 -0.64 11.43
N THR A 18 -1.91 0.48 11.55
CA THR A 18 -1.67 1.47 12.61
C THR A 18 -1.81 0.84 14.00
N LEU A 19 -2.80 -0.02 14.23
CA LEU A 19 -3.01 -0.72 15.50
C LEU A 19 -1.85 -1.66 15.86
N VAL A 20 -1.26 -2.36 14.89
CA VAL A 20 -0.11 -3.23 15.13
C VAL A 20 1.14 -2.39 15.40
N LEU A 21 1.35 -1.32 14.62
CA LEU A 21 2.52 -0.46 14.77
C LEU A 21 2.50 0.33 16.08
N SER A 22 1.33 0.80 16.53
CA SER A 22 1.18 1.57 17.77
C SER A 22 1.47 0.76 19.04
N LYS A 23 1.60 -0.56 18.93
CA LYS A 23 1.95 -1.45 20.05
C LYS A 23 3.45 -1.64 20.20
N ARG A 24 4.27 -1.08 19.31
CA ARG A 24 5.73 -1.12 19.43
C ARG A 24 6.20 -0.12 20.48
N ASP A 25 7.24 -0.50 21.21
CA ASP A 25 7.84 0.38 22.20
C ASP A 25 8.34 1.68 21.55
N GLY A 26 8.01 2.80 22.18
CA GLY A 26 8.35 4.14 21.67
C GLY A 26 7.50 4.62 20.48
N ALA A 27 6.49 3.86 20.06
CA ALA A 27 5.55 4.32 19.05
C ALA A 27 4.56 5.35 19.63
N THR A 28 4.37 6.46 18.92
CA THR A 28 3.38 7.49 19.26
C THR A 28 2.49 7.75 18.06
N LEU A 29 1.21 8.00 18.32
CA LEU A 29 0.24 8.40 17.29
C LEU A 29 0.11 9.93 17.29
N THR A 30 0.08 10.56 16.12
CA THR A 30 -0.38 11.95 15.99
C THR A 30 -1.83 12.07 16.44
N GLN A 31 -2.29 13.28 16.82
CA GLN A 31 -3.68 13.49 17.20
C GLN A 31 -4.65 13.03 16.09
N ARG A 32 -4.31 13.37 14.84
CA ARG A 32 -5.08 12.92 13.67
C ARG A 32 -5.16 11.39 13.58
N ALA A 33 -4.04 10.69 13.73
CA ALA A 33 -4.04 9.24 13.71
C ALA A 33 -4.86 8.64 14.85
N GLN A 34 -4.85 9.24 16.05
CA GLN A 34 -5.70 8.83 17.17
C GLN A 34 -7.19 8.98 16.83
N ASP A 35 -7.57 10.13 16.27
CA ASP A 35 -8.97 10.41 15.89
C ASP A 35 -9.45 9.44 14.80
N ASP A 36 -8.62 9.17 13.79
CA ASP A 36 -8.92 8.21 12.72
C ASP A 36 -8.99 6.77 13.23
N GLN A 37 -8.11 6.37 14.16
CA GLN A 37 -8.18 5.07 14.82
C GLN A 37 -9.49 4.93 15.62
N ALA A 38 -9.86 5.96 16.40
CA ALA A 38 -11.10 5.94 17.18
C ALA A 38 -12.33 5.83 16.27
N GLY A 39 -12.36 6.59 15.17
CA GLY A 39 -13.46 6.57 14.21
C GLY A 39 -13.60 5.27 13.42
N ASP A 40 -12.49 4.58 13.14
CA ASP A 40 -12.51 3.30 12.41
C ASP A 40 -12.66 2.07 13.30
N LYS A 41 -12.35 2.17 14.60
CA LYS A 41 -12.42 1.05 15.55
C LYS A 41 -13.78 0.34 15.50
N ALA A 42 -14.87 1.10 15.65
CA ALA A 42 -16.21 0.52 15.66
C ALA A 42 -16.56 -0.22 14.36
N ARG A 43 -16.08 0.30 13.21
CA ARG A 43 -16.29 -0.35 11.91
C ARG A 43 -15.46 -1.62 11.77
N PHE A 44 -14.22 -1.58 12.22
CA PHE A 44 -13.32 -2.74 12.19
C PHE A 44 -13.85 -3.87 13.08
N ASP A 45 -14.33 -3.54 14.28
CA ASP A 45 -14.90 -4.51 15.23
C ASP A 45 -16.19 -5.17 14.71
N GLN A 46 -16.90 -4.52 13.78
CA GLN A 46 -18.11 -5.04 13.14
C GLN A 46 -17.81 -5.90 11.89
N LEU A 47 -16.55 -5.99 11.46
CA LEU A 47 -16.20 -6.82 10.31
C LEU A 47 -16.41 -8.30 10.62
N PRO A 48 -16.83 -9.09 9.62
CA PRO A 48 -16.80 -10.54 9.73
C PRO A 48 -15.39 -11.05 10.09
N GLN A 49 -15.34 -12.07 10.94
CA GLN A 49 -14.09 -12.59 11.54
C GLN A 49 -13.00 -12.93 10.51
N ASN A 50 -13.39 -13.43 9.33
CA ASN A 50 -12.46 -13.75 8.24
C ASN A 50 -11.74 -12.49 7.73
N PHE A 51 -12.43 -11.36 7.60
CA PHE A 51 -11.83 -10.11 7.14
C PHE A 51 -10.94 -9.47 8.21
N SER A 52 -11.40 -9.37 9.46
CA SER A 52 -10.58 -8.83 10.55
C SER A 52 -9.31 -9.67 10.76
N THR A 53 -9.41 -10.99 10.69
CA THR A 53 -8.25 -11.90 10.74
C THR A 53 -7.29 -11.69 9.57
N HIS A 54 -7.82 -11.57 8.36
CA HIS A 54 -7.02 -11.31 7.15
C HIS A 54 -6.25 -9.99 7.24
N PHE A 55 -6.92 -8.89 7.61
CA PHE A 55 -6.28 -7.57 7.75
C PHE A 55 -5.25 -7.56 8.88
N MET A 56 -5.53 -8.17 10.02
CA MET A 56 -4.55 -8.28 11.11
C MET A 56 -3.34 -9.12 10.72
N SER A 57 -3.51 -10.16 9.90
CA SER A 57 -2.39 -10.96 9.39
C SER A 57 -1.50 -10.13 8.47
N GLY A 58 -2.09 -9.45 7.49
CA GLY A 58 -1.36 -8.55 6.60
C GLY A 58 -0.66 -7.42 7.36
N ALA A 59 -1.30 -6.87 8.39
CA ALA A 59 -0.74 -5.80 9.21
C ALA A 59 0.52 -6.24 9.94
N ARG A 60 0.54 -7.48 10.48
CA ARG A 60 1.74 -8.07 11.07
C ARG A 60 2.85 -8.26 10.05
N CYS A 61 2.53 -8.72 8.84
CA CYS A 61 3.51 -8.84 7.76
C CYS A 61 4.13 -7.48 7.41
N VAL A 62 3.31 -6.44 7.21
CA VAL A 62 3.78 -5.07 6.94
C VAL A 62 4.67 -4.59 8.08
N ALA A 63 4.21 -4.73 9.33
CA ALA A 63 4.99 -4.30 10.49
C ALA A 63 6.36 -4.98 10.53
N ASN A 64 6.42 -6.30 10.37
CA ASN A 64 7.68 -7.03 10.37
C ASN A 64 8.61 -6.62 9.23
N HIS A 65 8.04 -6.27 8.07
CA HIS A 65 8.82 -5.90 6.89
C HIS A 65 9.39 -4.47 6.94
N ILE A 66 8.81 -3.56 7.73
CA ILE A 66 9.30 -2.17 7.85
C ILE A 66 10.80 -2.11 8.14
N HIS A 67 11.33 -2.96 9.02
CA HIS A 67 12.75 -2.93 9.37
C HIS A 67 13.68 -3.24 8.19
N VAL A 68 13.20 -3.99 7.19
CA VAL A 68 13.95 -4.28 5.96
C VAL A 68 13.99 -3.06 5.03
N LEU A 69 12.95 -2.21 5.10
CA LEU A 69 12.83 -1.01 4.26
C LEU A 69 13.61 0.18 4.81
N LEU A 70 14.00 0.15 6.09
CA LEU A 70 14.72 1.24 6.71
C LEU A 70 16.21 1.22 6.33
N PRO A 71 16.83 2.39 6.08
CA PRO A 71 18.27 2.49 5.91
C PRO A 71 19.04 1.88 7.11
N SER A 72 20.18 1.27 6.84
CA SER A 72 21.08 0.77 7.89
C SER A 72 21.42 1.85 8.91
N GLY A 73 21.34 1.52 10.20
CA GLY A 73 21.59 2.46 11.30
C GLY A 73 20.40 3.34 11.67
N THR A 74 19.22 3.13 11.06
CA THR A 74 17.99 3.83 11.50
C THR A 74 17.67 3.47 12.95
N GLN A 75 17.50 4.51 13.77
CA GLN A 75 17.03 4.38 15.15
C GLN A 75 15.54 4.06 15.13
N THR A 76 15.14 2.95 15.78
CA THR A 76 13.76 2.45 15.80
C THR A 76 13.13 2.48 17.18
N ASN A 77 13.84 3.02 18.17
CA ASN A 77 13.41 3.18 19.56
C ASN A 77 12.35 4.29 19.76
N SER A 78 12.07 5.07 18.73
CA SER A 78 10.98 6.04 18.70
C SER A 78 10.41 6.09 17.29
N MET A 79 9.08 6.17 17.18
CA MET A 79 8.39 6.21 15.90
C MET A 79 7.09 6.99 16.04
N GLU A 80 6.97 8.13 15.36
CA GLU A 80 5.69 8.84 15.22
C GLU A 80 4.94 8.28 14.01
N ILE A 81 3.67 7.90 14.22
CA ILE A 81 2.79 7.34 13.21
C ILE A 81 1.67 8.33 12.93
N ASP A 82 1.47 8.63 11.65
CA ASP A 82 0.40 9.48 11.16
C ASP A 82 -0.45 8.74 10.12
N ARG A 83 -1.76 9.03 10.10
CA ARG A 83 -2.67 8.60 9.03
C ARG A 83 -2.99 9.83 8.20
N LEU A 84 -2.54 9.83 6.95
CA LEU A 84 -2.65 11.01 6.10
C LEU A 84 -4.02 11.02 5.42
N PRO A 85 -4.71 12.18 5.39
CA PRO A 85 -6.00 12.28 4.73
C PRO A 85 -5.81 12.37 3.22
N ASP A 86 -6.82 11.96 2.45
CA ASP A 86 -6.80 12.04 0.98
C ASP A 86 -6.45 13.44 0.45
N VAL A 87 -6.84 14.49 1.18
CA VAL A 87 -6.56 15.89 0.82
C VAL A 87 -5.06 16.21 0.80
N ALA A 88 -4.23 15.46 1.55
CA ALA A 88 -2.78 15.60 1.54
C ALA A 88 -2.24 15.37 0.11
N GLY A 89 -2.74 14.37 -0.62
CA GLY A 89 -2.31 14.14 -2.01
C GLY A 89 -2.54 15.31 -2.97
N THR A 90 -3.43 16.25 -2.62
CA THR A 90 -3.81 17.41 -3.44
C THR A 90 -3.30 18.75 -2.91
N ALA A 91 -2.78 18.79 -1.69
CA ALA A 91 -2.30 20.01 -1.07
C ALA A 91 -1.07 20.56 -1.80
N ARG A 92 -1.04 21.88 -2.04
CA ARG A 92 0.12 22.54 -2.70
C ARG A 92 1.40 22.46 -1.87
N SER A 93 1.27 22.39 -0.54
CA SER A 93 2.38 22.37 0.41
C SER A 93 2.91 20.96 0.72
N GLU A 94 2.10 19.92 0.58
CA GLU A 94 2.44 18.55 0.97
C GLU A 94 1.82 17.54 0.00
N ARG A 95 2.31 17.42 -1.24
CA ARG A 95 1.82 16.38 -2.18
C ARG A 95 2.24 14.98 -1.73
N ASN A 96 1.62 14.48 -0.67
CA ASN A 96 1.88 13.15 -0.13
C ASN A 96 0.61 12.29 -0.29
N VAL A 97 0.68 11.35 -1.23
CA VAL A 97 -0.43 10.44 -1.57
C VAL A 97 -0.42 9.16 -0.73
N SER A 98 0.41 9.12 0.31
CA SER A 98 0.55 7.96 1.18
C SER A 98 -0.60 7.90 2.17
N ASP A 99 -0.96 6.71 2.59
CA ASP A 99 -2.07 6.49 3.52
C ASP A 99 -1.57 6.54 4.98
N ILE A 100 -0.35 6.05 5.24
CA ILE A 100 0.32 6.09 6.55
C ILE A 100 1.73 6.70 6.40
N SER A 101 2.12 7.55 7.34
CA SER A 101 3.49 8.08 7.45
C SER A 101 4.12 7.65 8.77
N LEU A 102 5.36 7.17 8.70
CA LEU A 102 6.17 6.78 9.85
C LEU A 102 7.39 7.69 9.89
N LYS A 103 7.55 8.42 10.99
CA LYS A 103 8.73 9.26 11.22
C LYS A 103 9.56 8.67 12.33
N PHE A 104 10.83 8.45 12.04
CA PHE A 104 11.83 7.95 12.96
C PHE A 104 12.80 9.10 13.31
N PRO A 105 13.59 8.97 14.38
CA PRO A 105 14.70 9.88 14.67
C PRO A 105 15.64 10.06 13.48
N ASN A 106 16.42 11.14 13.50
CA ASN A 106 17.37 11.51 12.44
C ASN A 106 16.70 11.77 11.06
N HIS A 107 15.45 12.25 11.07
CA HIS A 107 14.70 12.63 9.87
C HIS A 107 14.50 11.47 8.87
N VAL A 108 14.48 10.22 9.34
CA VAL A 108 14.12 9.08 8.50
C VAL A 108 12.61 8.96 8.43
N HIS A 109 12.07 9.07 7.22
CA HIS A 109 10.63 9.02 6.97
C HIS A 109 10.32 7.84 6.06
N LEU A 110 9.36 7.00 6.48
CA LEU A 110 8.83 5.92 5.66
C LEU A 110 7.34 6.19 5.41
N ASN A 111 6.99 6.33 4.14
CA ASN A 111 5.64 6.59 3.69
C ASN A 111 5.06 5.31 3.08
N LEU A 112 3.91 4.88 3.58
CA LEU A 112 3.21 3.68 3.15
C LEU A 112 1.95 4.09 2.38
N SER A 113 1.89 3.74 1.09
CA SER A 113 0.61 3.73 0.38
C SER A 113 0.08 2.30 0.31
N ILE A 114 -1.12 2.10 0.85
CA ILE A 114 -1.76 0.82 1.03
C ILE A 114 -2.89 0.71 0.01
N LYS A 115 -2.81 -0.31 -0.84
CA LYS A 115 -3.88 -0.66 -1.78
C LYS A 115 -4.30 -2.09 -1.51
N ASN A 116 -5.44 -2.26 -0.86
CA ASN A 116 -6.01 -3.56 -0.54
C ASN A 116 -7.02 -3.97 -1.61
N ASN A 117 -6.77 -5.05 -2.34
CA ASN A 117 -7.67 -5.60 -3.38
C ASN A 117 -8.23 -4.55 -4.37
N HIS A 118 -7.45 -3.51 -4.66
CA HIS A 118 -7.87 -2.44 -5.53
C HIS A 118 -7.50 -2.74 -6.98
N LEU A 119 -8.49 -2.84 -7.87
CA LEU A 119 -8.29 -3.17 -9.29
C LEU A 119 -7.77 -2.00 -10.14
N ALA A 120 -7.77 -0.76 -9.63
CA ALA A 120 -7.32 0.35 -10.46
C ALA A 120 -5.81 0.32 -10.68
N LEU A 121 -5.43 0.29 -11.95
CA LEU A 121 -4.06 0.32 -12.46
C LEU A 121 -3.44 1.73 -12.42
N LYS A 122 -3.66 2.50 -11.36
CA LYS A 122 -2.99 3.81 -11.25
C LYS A 122 -1.53 3.60 -10.88
N HIS A 123 -0.64 3.81 -11.85
CA HIS A 123 0.83 3.85 -11.69
C HIS A 123 1.49 2.61 -11.09
N GLN A 124 0.99 1.39 -11.39
CA GLN A 124 1.82 0.23 -11.09
C GLN A 124 3.12 0.33 -11.90
N ARG A 125 4.24 0.02 -11.26
CA ARG A 125 5.54 -0.15 -11.90
C ARG A 125 5.90 -1.64 -11.80
N PRO A 126 5.23 -2.52 -12.57
CA PRO A 126 5.40 -3.96 -12.42
C PRO A 126 6.87 -4.36 -12.55
N SER A 127 7.62 -3.72 -13.44
CA SER A 127 9.03 -3.98 -13.69
C SER A 127 9.96 -3.69 -12.50
N SER A 128 9.50 -3.00 -11.45
CA SER A 128 10.28 -2.75 -10.22
C SER A 128 9.75 -3.49 -8.99
N LEU A 129 8.79 -4.42 -9.16
CA LEU A 129 8.14 -5.10 -8.02
C LEU A 129 9.16 -5.80 -7.11
N MET A 130 10.11 -6.55 -7.67
CA MET A 130 11.07 -7.29 -6.85
C MET A 130 11.97 -6.38 -6.00
N GLN A 131 12.30 -5.19 -6.52
CA GLN A 131 13.05 -4.18 -5.78
C GLN A 131 12.20 -3.57 -4.66
N GLN A 132 10.89 -3.38 -4.89
CA GLN A 132 9.96 -2.94 -3.86
C GLN A 132 9.77 -3.98 -2.75
N LEU A 133 9.97 -5.26 -3.06
CA LEU A 133 9.97 -6.37 -2.10
C LEU A 133 11.32 -6.55 -1.39
N GLY A 134 12.30 -5.69 -1.65
CA GLY A 134 13.61 -5.70 -0.98
C GLY A 134 14.69 -6.55 -1.67
N HIS A 135 14.43 -7.12 -2.85
CA HIS A 135 15.45 -7.83 -3.60
C HIS A 135 16.39 -6.86 -4.34
N PRO A 136 17.71 -7.06 -4.32
CA PRO A 136 18.64 -6.26 -5.10
C PRO A 136 18.31 -6.31 -6.60
N LYS A 137 18.53 -5.19 -7.30
CA LYS A 137 18.42 -5.15 -8.75
C LYS A 137 19.42 -6.15 -9.37
N GLY A 138 18.94 -7.00 -10.27
CA GLY A 138 19.74 -8.05 -10.90
C GLY A 138 19.95 -9.32 -10.06
N SER A 139 19.31 -9.43 -8.89
CA SER A 139 19.23 -10.67 -8.13
C SER A 139 18.55 -11.80 -8.93
N PRO A 140 18.75 -13.08 -8.56
CA PRO A 140 18.04 -14.19 -9.18
C PRO A 140 16.53 -14.00 -9.22
N GLU A 141 15.93 -13.46 -8.16
CA GLU A 141 14.50 -13.22 -8.07
C GLU A 141 14.05 -12.05 -8.95
N ASP A 142 14.80 -10.93 -9.00
CA ASP A 142 14.51 -9.81 -9.92
C ASP A 142 14.57 -10.27 -11.38
N ASN A 143 15.60 -11.04 -11.75
CA ASN A 143 15.77 -11.54 -13.11
C ASN A 143 14.68 -12.54 -13.50
N ALA A 144 14.35 -13.49 -12.62
CA ALA A 144 13.30 -14.48 -12.86
C ALA A 144 11.93 -13.81 -13.03
N TYR A 145 11.61 -12.85 -12.17
CA TYR A 145 10.38 -12.08 -12.26
C TYR A 145 10.30 -11.28 -13.56
N ARG A 146 11.35 -10.54 -13.93
CA ARG A 146 11.39 -9.75 -15.17
C ARG A 146 11.18 -10.63 -16.41
N LYS A 147 11.86 -11.78 -16.47
CA LYS A 147 11.70 -12.74 -17.56
C LYS A 147 10.27 -13.28 -17.67
N ASN A 148 9.68 -13.65 -16.55
CA ASN A 148 8.28 -14.12 -16.52
C ASN A 148 7.30 -13.01 -16.93
N PHE A 149 7.54 -11.78 -16.45
CA PHE A 149 6.73 -10.62 -16.79
C PHE A 149 6.81 -10.28 -18.29
N GLU A 150 8.02 -10.30 -18.88
CA GLU A 150 8.23 -10.14 -20.33
C GLU A 150 7.54 -11.24 -21.14
N THR A 151 7.61 -12.48 -20.69
CA THR A 151 6.94 -13.62 -21.34
C THR A 151 5.42 -13.45 -21.33
N PHE A 152 4.86 -13.03 -20.20
CA PHE A 152 3.43 -12.74 -20.07
C PHE A 152 3.02 -11.55 -20.95
N MET A 153 3.81 -10.48 -20.97
CA MET A 153 3.56 -9.32 -21.82
C MET A 153 3.59 -9.69 -23.31
N ALA A 154 4.54 -10.50 -23.74
CA ALA A 154 4.63 -10.99 -25.11
C ALA A 154 3.41 -11.86 -25.48
N PHE A 155 2.98 -12.74 -24.59
CA PHE A 155 1.75 -13.52 -24.77
C PHE A 155 0.51 -12.61 -24.89
N PHE A 156 0.38 -11.63 -24.01
CA PHE A 156 -0.76 -10.71 -24.01
C PHE A 156 -0.80 -9.84 -25.28
N ILE A 157 0.34 -9.28 -25.70
CA ILE A 157 0.47 -8.54 -26.97
C ILE A 157 0.14 -9.44 -28.15
N GLY A 158 0.67 -10.68 -28.15
CA GLY A 158 0.41 -11.67 -29.17
C GLY A 158 -1.04 -12.14 -29.23
N LYS A 159 -1.83 -11.98 -28.16
CA LYS A 159 -3.29 -12.19 -28.17
C LYS A 159 -4.05 -10.98 -28.68
N LEU A 160 -3.60 -9.77 -28.35
CA LEU A 160 -4.20 -8.52 -28.84
C LEU A 160 -3.97 -8.31 -30.34
N SER A 161 -2.85 -8.77 -30.91
CA SER A 161 -2.58 -8.71 -32.34
C SER A 161 -3.49 -9.62 -33.19
N VAL A 162 -4.28 -10.50 -32.55
CA VAL A 162 -5.26 -11.38 -33.20
C VAL A 162 -6.70 -10.91 -33.02
N PHE A 163 -6.94 -9.83 -32.26
CA PHE A 163 -8.26 -9.21 -32.19
C PHE A 163 -8.47 -8.36 -33.44
N PRO A 164 -9.41 -8.70 -34.33
CA PRO A 164 -9.77 -7.79 -35.41
C PRO A 164 -10.31 -6.51 -34.76
N LEU A 165 -9.64 -5.39 -35.02
CA LEU A 165 -10.21 -4.07 -34.75
C LEU A 165 -11.56 -4.06 -35.47
N LYS A 166 -12.66 -3.96 -34.73
CA LYS A 166 -13.96 -3.68 -35.33
C LYS A 166 -13.76 -2.42 -36.16
N GLN A 167 -13.84 -2.58 -37.49
CA GLN A 167 -13.91 -1.43 -38.38
C GLN A 167 -15.12 -0.62 -37.91
N SER A 168 -14.85 0.65 -37.56
CA SER A 168 -15.89 1.63 -37.31
C SER A 168 -16.76 1.67 -38.55
N THR A 169 -17.97 1.13 -38.47
CA THR A 169 -19.02 1.42 -39.44
C THR A 169 -19.40 2.87 -39.21
N SER A 170 -18.72 3.75 -39.94
CA SER A 170 -19.14 5.12 -40.17
C SER A 170 -20.40 5.05 -41.04
N GLU A 171 -21.57 4.95 -40.41
CA GLU A 171 -22.82 5.31 -41.05
C GLU A 171 -23.11 6.76 -40.69
N ILE A 172 -23.09 7.60 -41.73
CA ILE A 172 -23.63 8.96 -41.77
C ILE A 172 -25.16 8.85 -41.89
#